data_AF-A0A5J5L1Q4-F1
#
_entry.id   AF-A0A5J5L1Q4-F1
#
_cell.length_a   1.000
_cell.length_b   1.000
_cell.length_c   1.000
_cell.angle_alpha   90.00
_cell.angle_beta   90.00
_cell.angle_gamma   90.00
#
_symmetry.space_group_name_H-M   'P 1'
#
loop_
_entity.id
_entity.type
_entity.pdbx_description
1 polymer ?
#
loop_
_entity_poly.entity_id
_entity_poly.type
_entity_poly.pdbx_seq_one_letter_code
_entity_poly.pdbx_strand_id
1 'polypeptide(L)'
;MDDQPSAPPETEIATLLEQGQKAAALTALERLSTAGPADQQACLRSLKAAADEQPELFDGVLPSLTEFVENSERPTRLTAAKLFVTVSEDAPDSVVPVVSTLAERLADESEFYYVRARCAEALGYVAVDHPDAVTSPEVVADLRIGLEFDKPEVKEKLAKALAHVALGSPERLRYQVDSLADHLRADSELIRYHLSTALVVVGCACPEQLTDAMEALVSCLEDESRYVRGRAAEALGLLAGVDSVESVPRARLDALTADEEFVAERAQFALSQYRGEDPSDAVTGIATKNAIRTQTADIVSEIRTPEGEGECPHCGLSLPDASPPLCPGCGTPL
;
A
#
# COMPACT_ATOMS: atom_id res chain seq x y z
N MET A 1 2.39 -47.52 18.17
CA MET A 1 3.34 -46.40 18.32
C MET A 1 3.61 -45.97 16.89
N ASP A 2 2.77 -45.08 16.39
CA ASP A 2 2.92 -44.53 15.05
C ASP A 2 3.98 -43.45 15.16
N ASP A 3 5.18 -43.75 14.67
CA ASP A 3 6.24 -42.79 14.40
C ASP A 3 5.76 -41.95 13.20
N GLN A 4 5.02 -40.88 13.46
CA GLN A 4 4.91 -39.82 12.47
C GLN A 4 6.31 -39.24 12.30
N PRO A 5 6.84 -39.13 11.07
CA PRO A 5 8.14 -38.51 10.83
C PRO A 5 8.10 -37.10 11.41
N SER A 6 8.98 -36.82 12.38
CA SER A 6 9.11 -35.48 12.95
C SER A 6 9.39 -34.50 11.82
N ALA A 7 8.61 -33.41 11.76
CA ALA A 7 8.84 -32.35 10.81
C ALA A 7 10.30 -31.87 10.87
N PRO A 8 10.92 -31.47 9.74
CA PRO A 8 12.24 -30.89 9.77
C PRO A 8 12.29 -29.73 10.78
N PRO A 9 13.42 -29.53 11.49
CA PRO A 9 13.51 -28.53 12.56
C PRO A 9 13.06 -27.12 12.14
N GLU A 10 13.33 -26.76 10.88
CA GLU A 10 12.95 -25.47 10.30
C GLU A 10 11.43 -25.30 10.07
N THR A 11 10.68 -26.40 9.99
CA THR A 11 9.22 -26.40 9.78
C THR A 11 8.43 -26.71 11.05
N GLU A 12 9.11 -27.13 12.14
CA GLU A 12 8.49 -27.56 13.39
C GLU A 12 7.42 -26.56 13.87
N ILE A 13 7.77 -25.28 13.92
CA ILE A 13 6.88 -24.23 14.44
C ILE A 13 5.65 -24.04 13.56
N ALA A 14 5.83 -24.01 12.23
CA ALA A 14 4.72 -23.88 11.28
C ALA A 14 3.74 -25.06 11.42
N THR A 15 4.26 -26.29 11.46
CA THR A 15 3.45 -27.49 11.66
C THR A 15 2.71 -27.48 13.00
N LEU A 16 3.32 -27.00 14.08
CA LEU A 16 2.65 -26.86 15.37
C LEU A 16 1.49 -25.86 15.31
N LEU A 17 1.65 -24.75 14.59
CA LEU A 17 0.59 -23.76 14.39
C LEU A 17 -0.57 -24.34 13.57
N GLU A 18 -0.28 -25.02 12.45
CA GLU A 18 -1.28 -25.70 11.61
C GLU A 18 -2.07 -26.76 12.38
N GLN A 19 -1.44 -27.42 13.35
CA GLN A 19 -2.10 -28.40 14.23
C GLN A 19 -2.88 -27.76 15.40
N GLY A 20 -2.92 -26.43 15.49
CA GLY A 20 -3.54 -25.70 16.59
C GLY A 20 -2.80 -25.81 17.92
N GLN A 21 -1.54 -26.29 17.92
CA GLN A 21 -0.73 -26.51 19.11
C GLN A 21 0.02 -25.23 19.54
N LYS A 22 -0.73 -24.13 19.73
CA LYS A 22 -0.18 -22.79 19.98
C LYS A 22 0.81 -22.73 21.16
N ALA A 23 0.52 -23.40 22.28
CA ALA A 23 1.43 -23.40 23.43
C ALA A 23 2.78 -24.07 23.13
N ALA A 24 2.77 -25.14 22.33
CA ALA A 24 3.99 -25.80 21.88
C ALA A 24 4.75 -24.94 20.87
N ALA A 25 4.05 -24.28 19.95
CA ALA A 25 4.64 -23.35 19.00
C ALA A 25 5.35 -22.17 19.70
N LEU A 26 4.72 -21.58 20.73
CA LEU A 26 5.34 -20.52 21.55
C LEU A 26 6.61 -21.02 22.26
N THR A 27 6.58 -22.22 22.83
CA THR A 27 7.76 -22.85 23.44
C THR A 27 8.87 -23.09 22.40
N ALA A 28 8.51 -23.44 21.17
CA ALA A 28 9.47 -23.61 20.08
C ALA A 28 10.06 -22.28 19.60
N LEU A 29 9.28 -21.19 19.59
CA LEU A 29 9.75 -19.84 19.28
C LEU A 29 10.75 -19.33 20.33
N GLU A 30 10.50 -19.59 21.62
CA GLU A 30 11.46 -19.27 22.68
C GLU A 30 12.80 -19.98 22.45
N ARG A 31 12.79 -21.27 22.10
CA ARG A 31 14.02 -22.01 21.74
C ARG A 31 14.70 -21.39 20.52
N LEU A 32 13.93 -21.05 19.49
CA LEU A 32 14.44 -20.45 18.24
C LEU A 32 15.12 -19.10 18.49
N SER A 33 14.64 -18.28 19.43
CA SER A 33 15.24 -16.99 19.77
C SER A 33 16.72 -17.10 20.19
N THR A 34 17.10 -18.26 20.75
CA THR A 34 18.48 -18.55 21.19
C THR A 34 19.29 -19.35 20.17
N ALA A 35 18.68 -19.75 19.05
CA ALA A 35 19.32 -20.55 18.01
C ALA A 35 20.27 -19.72 17.14
N GLY A 36 21.08 -20.39 16.31
CA GLY A 36 22.00 -19.72 15.40
C GLY A 36 21.25 -18.92 14.32
N PRO A 37 21.85 -17.85 13.75
CA PRO A 37 21.20 -17.01 12.74
C PRO A 37 20.69 -17.79 11.50
N ALA A 38 21.38 -18.86 11.12
CA ALA A 38 20.96 -19.72 10.01
C ALA A 38 19.66 -20.47 10.32
N ASP A 39 19.53 -20.99 11.54
CA ASP A 39 18.33 -21.72 11.99
C ASP A 39 17.16 -20.75 12.13
N GLN A 40 17.39 -19.57 12.74
CA GLN A 40 16.41 -18.50 12.80
C GLN A 40 15.88 -18.12 11.42
N GLN A 41 16.79 -17.89 10.46
CA GLN A 41 16.41 -17.53 9.10
C GLN A 41 15.64 -18.64 8.38
N ALA A 42 16.01 -19.91 8.58
CA ALA A 42 15.31 -21.05 7.99
C ALA A 42 13.88 -21.17 8.55
N CYS A 43 13.73 -21.12 9.88
CA CYS A 43 12.42 -21.16 10.53
C CYS A 43 11.53 -19.96 10.13
N LEU A 44 12.07 -18.74 10.13
CA LEU A 44 11.28 -17.55 9.75
C LEU A 44 10.83 -17.60 8.29
N ARG A 45 11.59 -18.22 7.38
CA ARG A 45 11.13 -18.48 6.01
C ARG A 45 9.97 -19.47 5.97
N SER A 46 10.03 -20.53 6.77
CA SER A 46 8.91 -21.49 6.86
C SER A 46 7.67 -20.83 7.45
N LEU A 47 7.82 -20.03 8.51
CA LEU A 47 6.70 -19.29 9.10
C LEU A 47 6.13 -18.25 8.14
N LYS A 48 6.98 -17.58 7.36
CA LYS A 48 6.52 -16.66 6.33
C LYS A 48 5.69 -17.38 5.26
N ALA A 49 6.11 -18.56 4.82
CA ALA A 49 5.34 -19.37 3.87
C ALA A 49 3.99 -19.82 4.48
N ALA A 50 3.98 -20.26 5.73
CA ALA A 50 2.74 -20.59 6.43
C ALA A 50 1.80 -19.37 6.56
N ALA A 51 2.35 -18.18 6.83
CA ALA A 51 1.56 -16.95 6.85
C ALA A 51 0.97 -16.59 5.48
N ASP A 52 1.68 -16.88 4.38
CA ASP A 52 1.17 -16.62 3.02
C ASP A 52 -0.01 -17.53 2.67
N GLU A 53 -0.14 -18.68 3.32
CA GLU A 53 -1.24 -19.62 3.10
C GLU A 53 -2.38 -19.43 4.12
N GLN A 54 -2.06 -19.20 5.39
CA GLN A 54 -3.01 -19.13 6.51
C GLN A 54 -2.58 -18.05 7.54
N PRO A 55 -2.80 -16.76 7.24
CA PRO A 55 -2.47 -15.63 8.12
C PRO A 55 -3.07 -15.73 9.54
N GLU A 56 -4.25 -16.33 9.67
CA GLU A 56 -5.00 -16.50 10.91
C GLU A 56 -4.29 -17.40 11.94
N LEU A 57 -3.35 -18.24 11.52
CA LEU A 57 -2.54 -19.07 12.41
C LEU A 57 -1.70 -18.24 13.39
N PHE A 58 -1.46 -16.97 13.07
CA PHE A 58 -0.58 -16.08 13.82
C PHE A 58 -1.32 -15.26 14.90
N ASP A 59 -2.64 -15.40 15.04
CA ASP A 59 -3.39 -14.77 16.13
C ASP A 59 -2.78 -15.12 17.49
N GLY A 60 -2.42 -14.09 18.25
CA GLY A 60 -1.72 -14.15 19.53
C GLY A 60 -0.37 -14.89 19.55
N VAL A 61 0.27 -15.07 18.40
CA VAL A 61 1.65 -15.59 18.27
C VAL A 61 2.62 -14.46 17.92
N LEU A 62 2.15 -13.44 17.20
CA LEU A 62 2.93 -12.29 16.76
C LEU A 62 3.77 -11.58 17.85
N PRO A 63 3.32 -11.44 19.11
CA PRO A 63 4.15 -10.88 20.17
C PRO A 63 5.46 -11.65 20.43
N SER A 64 5.47 -12.98 20.23
CA SER A 64 6.70 -13.78 20.35
C SER A 64 7.61 -13.67 19.13
N LEU A 65 7.14 -13.06 18.03
CA LEU A 65 7.92 -12.83 16.83
C LEU A 65 8.61 -11.45 16.79
N THR A 66 8.31 -10.56 17.74
CA THR A 66 8.93 -9.21 17.78
C THR A 66 10.44 -9.28 17.99
N GLU A 67 10.92 -10.23 18.79
CA GLU A 67 12.35 -10.47 19.01
C GLU A 67 13.13 -10.63 17.69
N PHE A 68 12.51 -11.26 16.67
CA PHE A 68 13.16 -11.48 15.37
C PHE A 68 13.19 -10.25 14.48
N VAL A 69 12.31 -9.26 14.70
CA VAL A 69 12.37 -7.97 14.01
C VAL A 69 13.23 -6.96 14.75
N GLU A 70 13.49 -7.14 16.04
CA GLU A 70 14.27 -6.23 16.88
C GLU A 70 15.76 -6.65 16.98
N ASN A 71 16.02 -7.92 17.27
CA ASN A 71 17.32 -8.37 17.81
C ASN A 71 18.02 -9.45 16.95
N SER A 72 17.54 -9.75 15.75
CA SER A 72 18.17 -10.72 14.84
C SER A 72 19.07 -10.08 13.79
N GLU A 73 19.81 -10.92 13.05
CA GLU A 73 20.55 -10.52 11.86
C GLU A 73 19.62 -9.91 10.79
N ARG A 74 20.17 -9.01 9.97
CA ARG A 74 19.42 -8.24 8.97
C ARG A 74 18.50 -9.10 8.07
N PRO A 75 18.92 -10.26 7.53
CA PRO A 75 18.04 -11.10 6.72
C PRO A 75 16.82 -11.62 7.50
N THR A 76 17.02 -11.96 8.78
CA THR A 76 15.97 -12.46 9.67
C THR A 76 14.99 -11.36 10.00
N ARG A 77 15.48 -10.15 10.35
CA ARG A 77 14.61 -8.98 10.59
C ARG A 77 13.75 -8.66 9.37
N LEU A 78 14.32 -8.70 8.18
CA LEU A 78 13.56 -8.48 6.95
C LEU A 78 12.53 -9.58 6.70
N THR A 79 12.85 -10.84 6.98
CA THR A 79 11.91 -11.95 6.82
C THR A 79 10.76 -11.85 7.82
N ALA A 80 11.06 -11.51 9.08
CA ALA A 80 10.05 -11.24 10.11
C ALA A 80 9.15 -10.05 9.73
N ALA A 81 9.73 -8.92 9.31
CA ALA A 81 8.95 -7.77 8.84
C ALA A 81 8.05 -8.12 7.65
N LYS A 82 8.52 -8.96 6.71
CA LYS A 82 7.69 -9.46 5.61
C LYS A 82 6.53 -10.33 6.10
N LEU A 83 6.73 -11.15 7.13
CA LEU A 83 5.68 -11.95 7.76
C LEU A 83 4.63 -11.05 8.38
N PHE A 84 5.04 -10.02 9.14
CA PHE A 84 4.11 -9.04 9.68
C PHE A 84 3.29 -8.37 8.58
N VAL A 85 3.87 -8.03 7.42
CA VAL A 85 3.10 -7.49 6.29
C VAL A 85 2.03 -8.47 5.81
N THR A 86 2.37 -9.74 5.59
CA THR A 86 1.39 -10.75 5.17
C THR A 86 0.24 -10.86 6.17
N VAL A 87 0.55 -10.99 7.47
CA VAL A 87 -0.50 -11.11 8.50
C VAL A 87 -1.31 -9.81 8.61
N SER A 88 -0.70 -8.64 8.40
CA SER A 88 -1.42 -7.36 8.44
C SER A 88 -2.40 -7.19 7.30
N GLU A 89 -2.12 -7.75 6.12
CA GLU A 89 -2.96 -7.64 4.93
C GLU A 89 -4.29 -8.38 5.11
N ASP A 90 -4.23 -9.59 5.68
CA ASP A 90 -5.38 -10.51 5.74
C ASP A 90 -5.97 -10.69 7.15
N ALA A 91 -5.18 -10.44 8.20
CA ALA A 91 -5.57 -10.60 9.60
C ALA A 91 -5.07 -9.44 10.51
N PRO A 92 -5.42 -8.17 10.21
CA PRO A 92 -4.89 -6.99 10.89
C PRO A 92 -5.16 -6.96 12.41
N ASP A 93 -6.26 -7.56 12.88
CA ASP A 93 -6.58 -7.71 14.31
C ASP A 93 -5.43 -8.35 15.09
N SER A 94 -4.79 -9.37 14.51
CA SER A 94 -3.69 -10.12 15.13
C SER A 94 -2.45 -9.26 15.36
N VAL A 95 -2.28 -8.19 14.57
CA VAL A 95 -1.08 -7.34 14.53
C VAL A 95 -1.19 -6.17 15.51
N VAL A 96 -2.39 -5.77 15.92
CA VAL A 96 -2.61 -4.67 16.88
C VAL A 96 -1.68 -4.73 18.11
N PRO A 97 -1.45 -5.89 18.76
CA PRO A 97 -0.57 -5.98 19.92
C PRO A 97 0.91 -5.65 19.66
N VAL A 98 1.37 -5.65 18.41
CA VAL A 98 2.78 -5.43 18.03
C VAL A 98 3.01 -4.14 17.22
N VAL A 99 1.97 -3.31 17.06
CA VAL A 99 2.05 -2.05 16.31
C VAL A 99 3.15 -1.12 16.84
N SER A 100 3.35 -1.04 18.15
CA SER A 100 4.41 -0.22 18.75
C SER A 100 5.81 -0.68 18.31
N THR A 101 6.07 -1.98 18.29
CA THR A 101 7.36 -2.52 17.81
C THR A 101 7.59 -2.19 16.34
N LEU A 102 6.56 -2.33 15.49
CA LEU A 102 6.68 -1.98 14.06
C LEU A 102 6.91 -0.48 13.86
N ALA A 103 6.26 0.37 14.66
CA ALA A 103 6.48 1.81 14.66
C ALA A 103 7.91 2.18 15.09
N GLU A 104 8.44 1.54 16.13
CA GLU A 104 9.82 1.74 16.56
C GLU A 104 10.83 1.35 15.47
N ARG A 105 10.58 0.26 14.73
CA ARG A 105 11.42 -0.13 13.58
C ARG A 105 11.33 0.87 12.43
N LEU A 106 10.16 1.47 12.19
CA LEU A 106 9.99 2.54 11.19
C LEU A 106 10.78 3.81 11.58
N ALA A 107 10.74 4.20 12.86
CA ALA A 107 11.40 5.40 13.37
C ALA A 107 12.93 5.27 13.46
N ASP A 108 13.46 4.05 13.43
CA ASP A 108 14.90 3.79 13.57
C ASP A 108 15.67 4.15 12.28
N GLU A 109 16.27 5.34 12.25
CA GLU A 109 17.11 5.80 11.13
C GLU A 109 18.30 4.86 10.83
N SER A 110 18.78 4.12 11.83
CA SER A 110 19.88 3.16 11.70
C SER A 110 19.45 1.80 11.16
N GLU A 111 18.14 1.53 11.16
CA GLU A 111 17.58 0.29 10.65
C GLU A 111 17.78 0.19 9.13
N PHE A 112 17.88 -1.04 8.65
CA PHE A 112 17.94 -1.32 7.24
C PHE A 112 16.65 -0.83 6.56
N TYR A 113 16.79 0.06 5.57
CA TYR A 113 15.68 0.76 4.93
C TYR A 113 14.56 -0.16 4.41
N TYR A 114 14.88 -1.38 3.95
CA TYR A 114 13.84 -2.35 3.57
C TYR A 114 13.02 -2.88 4.77
N VAL A 115 13.60 -3.00 5.96
CA VAL A 115 12.85 -3.35 7.18
C VAL A 115 11.89 -2.21 7.53
N ARG A 116 12.36 -0.95 7.50
CA ARG A 116 11.49 0.24 7.67
C ARG A 116 10.32 0.24 6.68
N ALA A 117 10.62 0.01 5.40
CA ALA A 117 9.61 -0.04 4.34
C ALA A 117 8.54 -1.10 4.59
N ARG A 118 8.94 -2.29 5.05
CA ARG A 118 7.99 -3.38 5.38
C ARG A 118 7.21 -3.08 6.67
N CYS A 119 7.82 -2.45 7.67
CA CYS A 119 7.09 -2.02 8.86
C CYS A 119 6.06 -0.93 8.52
N ALA A 120 6.41 0.06 7.69
CA ALA A 120 5.46 1.06 7.19
C ALA A 120 4.29 0.41 6.43
N GLU A 121 4.57 -0.57 5.55
CA GLU A 121 3.52 -1.28 4.81
C GLU A 121 2.58 -2.05 5.74
N ALA A 122 3.12 -2.78 6.73
CA ALA A 122 2.32 -3.50 7.72
C ALA A 122 1.43 -2.54 8.54
N LEU A 123 2.02 -1.44 9.03
CA LEU A 123 1.28 -0.38 9.73
C LEU A 123 0.17 0.21 8.85
N GLY A 124 0.44 0.41 7.56
CA GLY A 124 -0.56 0.85 6.59
C GLY A 124 -1.77 -0.08 6.55
N TYR A 125 -1.58 -1.38 6.38
CA TYR A 125 -2.68 -2.34 6.38
C TYR A 125 -3.48 -2.33 7.68
N VAL A 126 -2.79 -2.32 8.83
CA VAL A 126 -3.46 -2.21 10.15
C VAL A 126 -4.27 -0.92 10.26
N ALA A 127 -3.79 0.20 9.73
CA ALA A 127 -4.46 1.49 9.82
C ALA A 127 -5.85 1.51 9.16
N VAL A 128 -6.12 0.63 8.19
CA VAL A 128 -7.41 0.60 7.49
C VAL A 128 -8.55 0.17 8.42
N ASP A 129 -8.31 -0.88 9.23
CA ASP A 129 -9.34 -1.48 10.09
C ASP A 129 -9.14 -1.14 11.59
N HIS A 130 -7.92 -0.75 11.98
CA HIS A 130 -7.55 -0.28 13.32
C HIS A 130 -6.84 1.08 13.29
N PRO A 131 -7.47 2.14 12.78
CA PRO A 131 -6.83 3.45 12.65
C PRO A 131 -6.29 3.99 13.98
N ASP A 132 -6.99 3.79 15.09
CA ASP A 132 -6.59 4.29 16.41
C ASP A 132 -5.25 3.71 16.89
N ALA A 133 -4.84 2.54 16.39
CA ALA A 133 -3.57 1.93 16.73
C ALA A 133 -2.37 2.59 16.02
N VAL A 134 -2.57 3.12 14.81
CA VAL A 134 -1.48 3.58 13.92
C VAL A 134 -1.46 5.11 13.74
N THR A 135 -2.54 5.80 14.11
CA THR A 135 -2.69 7.24 13.85
C THR A 135 -2.08 8.15 14.91
N SER A 136 -1.09 7.69 15.69
CA SER A 136 -0.42 8.56 16.65
C SER A 136 0.29 9.75 15.95
N PRO A 137 0.49 10.89 16.63
CA PRO A 137 1.32 12.01 16.14
C PRO A 137 2.66 11.58 15.58
N GLU A 138 3.34 10.69 16.30
CA GLU A 138 4.70 10.22 16.02
C GLU A 138 4.73 9.34 14.77
N VAL A 139 3.89 8.30 14.68
CA VAL A 139 3.88 7.39 13.52
C VAL A 139 3.57 8.12 12.22
N VAL A 140 2.58 9.03 12.23
CA VAL A 140 2.24 9.83 11.03
C VAL A 140 3.38 10.79 10.68
N ALA A 141 4.09 11.33 11.68
CA ALA A 141 5.26 12.16 11.42
C ALA A 141 6.39 11.34 10.77
N ASP A 142 6.69 10.14 11.27
CA ASP A 142 7.73 9.26 10.72
C ASP A 142 7.41 8.84 9.28
N LEU A 143 6.15 8.48 8.98
CA LEU A 143 5.71 8.18 7.63
C LEU A 143 5.97 9.35 6.66
N ARG A 144 5.66 10.57 7.10
CA ARG A 144 5.82 11.79 6.29
C ARG A 144 7.28 12.21 6.14
N ILE A 145 8.06 12.16 7.22
CA ILE A 145 9.49 12.47 7.21
C ILE A 145 10.25 11.50 6.29
N GLY A 146 9.92 10.20 6.35
CA GLY A 146 10.53 9.22 5.46
C GLY A 146 10.21 9.48 3.98
N LEU A 147 9.02 10.03 3.67
CA LEU A 147 8.64 10.36 2.31
C LEU A 147 9.55 11.45 1.70
N GLU A 148 10.06 12.35 2.54
CA GLU A 148 11.01 13.40 2.15
C GLU A 148 12.44 12.86 1.97
N PHE A 149 12.93 12.07 2.93
CA PHE A 149 14.37 11.81 3.08
C PHE A 149 14.83 10.37 2.80
N ASP A 150 13.92 9.42 2.63
CA ASP A 150 14.30 8.00 2.46
C ASP A 150 14.58 7.63 0.98
N LYS A 151 14.98 6.37 0.74
CA LYS A 151 15.24 5.82 -0.59
C LYS A 151 13.94 5.68 -1.40
N PRO A 152 13.98 5.78 -2.74
CA PRO A 152 12.79 5.64 -3.59
C PRO A 152 11.94 4.40 -3.27
N GLU A 153 12.57 3.26 -3.01
CA GLU A 153 11.91 1.99 -2.70
C GLU A 153 11.16 2.04 -1.35
N VAL A 154 11.62 2.84 -0.40
CA VAL A 154 10.92 3.07 0.87
C VAL A 154 9.79 4.06 0.68
N LYS A 155 10.02 5.15 -0.09
CA LYS A 155 9.02 6.18 -0.35
C LYS A 155 7.73 5.62 -0.95
N GLU A 156 7.80 4.63 -1.85
CA GLU A 156 6.60 3.94 -2.35
C GLU A 156 5.78 3.30 -1.21
N LYS A 157 6.44 2.60 -0.28
CA LYS A 157 5.76 1.95 0.86
C LYS A 157 5.21 2.97 1.86
N LEU A 158 5.89 4.08 2.06
CA LEU A 158 5.40 5.19 2.90
C LEU A 158 4.18 5.86 2.27
N ALA A 159 4.21 6.13 0.96
CA ALA A 159 3.07 6.66 0.22
C ALA A 159 1.87 5.72 0.27
N LYS A 160 2.10 4.41 0.07
CA LYS A 160 1.08 3.38 0.25
C LYS A 160 0.50 3.40 1.66
N ALA A 161 1.35 3.43 2.69
CA ALA A 161 0.90 3.45 4.09
C ALA A 161 0.07 4.70 4.40
N LEU A 162 0.46 5.88 3.92
CA LEU A 162 -0.29 7.12 4.08
C LEU A 162 -1.67 7.07 3.38
N ALA A 163 -1.77 6.43 2.21
CA ALA A 163 -3.05 6.18 1.56
C ALA A 163 -3.96 5.27 2.42
N HIS A 164 -3.39 4.25 3.07
CA HIS A 164 -4.16 3.37 3.96
C HIS A 164 -4.54 4.06 5.27
N VAL A 165 -3.68 4.92 5.82
CA VAL A 165 -4.02 5.80 6.95
C VAL A 165 -5.19 6.71 6.58
N ALA A 166 -5.22 7.29 5.37
CA ALA A 166 -6.35 8.08 4.90
C ALA A 166 -7.63 7.22 4.83
N LEU A 167 -7.55 5.98 4.32
CA LEU A 167 -8.69 5.06 4.24
C LEU A 167 -9.24 4.68 5.63
N GLY A 168 -8.39 4.56 6.64
CA GLY A 168 -8.81 4.34 8.02
C GLY A 168 -9.39 5.58 8.69
N SER A 169 -8.63 6.69 8.66
CA SER A 169 -8.92 7.93 9.36
C SER A 169 -8.51 9.16 8.53
N PRO A 170 -9.36 9.60 7.57
CA PRO A 170 -9.02 10.69 6.64
C PRO A 170 -8.72 12.01 7.36
N GLU A 171 -9.47 12.29 8.43
CA GLU A 171 -9.29 13.45 9.31
C GLU A 171 -7.89 13.58 9.88
N ARG A 172 -7.16 12.47 10.01
CA ARG A 172 -5.82 12.46 10.58
C ARG A 172 -4.81 13.20 9.71
N LEU A 173 -5.05 13.23 8.41
CA LEU A 173 -4.17 13.84 7.40
C LEU A 173 -4.66 15.20 6.91
N ARG A 174 -5.77 15.74 7.45
CA ARG A 174 -6.38 16.98 6.96
C ARG A 174 -5.44 18.19 6.93
N TYR A 175 -4.55 18.29 7.92
CA TYR A 175 -3.55 19.36 8.02
C TYR A 175 -2.21 19.02 7.35
N GLN A 176 -2.18 17.96 6.55
CA GLN A 176 -0.98 17.48 5.86
C GLN A 176 -1.16 17.52 4.34
N VAL A 177 -2.30 18.02 3.83
CA VAL A 177 -2.64 18.02 2.40
C VAL A 177 -1.54 18.65 1.55
N ASP A 178 -1.05 19.84 1.93
CA ASP A 178 0.05 20.52 1.25
C ASP A 178 1.33 19.65 1.16
N SER A 179 1.77 19.09 2.29
CA SER A 179 2.96 18.23 2.35
C SER A 179 2.82 16.94 1.53
N LEU A 180 1.61 16.37 1.45
CA LEU A 180 1.35 15.21 0.57
C LEU A 180 1.34 15.64 -0.90
N ALA A 181 0.82 16.83 -1.21
CA ALA A 181 0.74 17.38 -2.55
C ALA A 181 2.11 17.67 -3.17
N ASP A 182 3.11 18.04 -2.37
CA ASP A 182 4.50 18.24 -2.82
C ASP A 182 5.09 17.03 -3.55
N HIS A 183 4.58 15.83 -3.23
CA HIS A 183 5.09 14.57 -3.75
C HIS A 183 4.29 14.04 -4.95
N LEU A 184 3.28 14.79 -5.42
CA LEU A 184 2.54 14.47 -6.65
C LEU A 184 3.37 14.67 -7.93
N ARG A 185 4.63 15.10 -7.81
CA ARG A 185 5.60 15.18 -8.91
C ARG A 185 6.74 14.16 -8.77
N ALA A 186 6.58 13.15 -7.91
CA ALA A 186 7.56 12.09 -7.76
C ALA A 186 7.76 11.31 -9.06
N ASP A 187 8.99 10.86 -9.33
CA ASP A 187 9.31 10.08 -10.53
C ASP A 187 8.52 8.76 -10.59
N SER A 188 8.25 8.15 -9.43
CA SER A 188 7.48 6.90 -9.34
C SER A 188 5.98 7.16 -9.50
N GLU A 189 5.38 6.54 -10.52
CA GLU A 189 3.93 6.52 -10.74
C GLU A 189 3.18 6.01 -9.51
N LEU A 190 3.66 4.96 -8.84
CA LEU A 190 3.03 4.41 -7.64
C LEU A 190 2.99 5.41 -6.48
N ILE A 191 4.03 6.24 -6.31
CA ILE A 191 4.02 7.32 -5.31
C ILE A 191 2.93 8.34 -5.64
N ARG A 192 2.92 8.84 -6.89
CA ARG A 192 1.92 9.82 -7.34
C ARG A 192 0.50 9.27 -7.20
N TYR A 193 0.28 8.00 -7.58
CA TYR A 193 -1.00 7.33 -7.47
C TYR A 193 -1.47 7.15 -6.01
N HIS A 194 -0.60 6.68 -5.13
CA HIS A 194 -0.96 6.50 -3.72
C HIS A 194 -1.28 7.83 -3.03
N LEU A 195 -0.49 8.88 -3.29
CA LEU A 195 -0.71 10.18 -2.65
C LEU A 195 -1.92 10.91 -3.22
N SER A 196 -2.16 10.86 -4.53
CA SER A 196 -3.42 11.37 -5.10
C SER A 196 -4.63 10.60 -4.55
N THR A 197 -4.52 9.28 -4.36
CA THR A 197 -5.54 8.47 -3.69
C THR A 197 -5.77 8.92 -2.24
N ALA A 198 -4.69 9.15 -1.48
CA ALA A 198 -4.79 9.65 -0.09
C ALA A 198 -5.52 11.00 -0.04
N LEU A 199 -5.19 11.92 -0.95
CA LEU A 199 -5.83 13.24 -1.05
C LEU A 199 -7.33 13.12 -1.37
N VAL A 200 -7.73 12.30 -2.35
CA VAL A 200 -9.16 12.06 -2.63
C VAL A 200 -9.89 11.56 -1.37
N VAL A 201 -9.29 10.61 -0.64
CA VAL A 201 -9.90 10.06 0.57
C VAL A 201 -10.02 11.12 1.69
N VAL A 202 -9.01 11.96 1.86
CA VAL A 202 -9.09 13.12 2.77
C VAL A 202 -10.22 14.06 2.34
N GLY A 203 -10.31 14.37 1.05
CA GLY A 203 -11.34 15.24 0.48
C GLY A 203 -12.76 14.68 0.60
N CYS A 204 -12.94 13.36 0.68
CA CYS A 204 -14.26 12.76 0.94
C CYS A 204 -14.80 13.13 2.33
N ALA A 205 -13.92 13.42 3.29
CA ALA A 205 -14.30 13.81 4.66
C ALA A 205 -14.17 15.34 4.88
N CYS A 206 -13.16 15.95 4.29
CA CYS A 206 -12.75 17.35 4.45
C CYS A 206 -12.43 17.98 3.07
N PRO A 207 -13.42 18.17 2.18
CA PRO A 207 -13.17 18.62 0.81
C PRO A 207 -12.51 20.00 0.76
N GLU A 208 -12.78 20.90 1.69
CA GLU A 208 -12.19 22.23 1.75
C GLU A 208 -10.66 22.22 1.91
N GLN A 209 -10.11 21.15 2.51
CA GLN A 209 -8.67 21.03 2.73
C GLN A 209 -7.91 20.78 1.43
N LEU A 210 -8.59 20.27 0.39
CA LEU A 210 -7.99 20.09 -0.94
C LEU A 210 -7.59 21.42 -1.62
N THR A 211 -8.05 22.56 -1.09
CA THR A 211 -7.59 23.89 -1.53
C THR A 211 -6.07 24.01 -1.46
N ASP A 212 -5.46 23.43 -0.42
CA ASP A 212 -4.01 23.46 -0.21
C ASP A 212 -3.24 22.63 -1.26
N ALA A 213 -3.91 21.67 -1.93
CA ALA A 213 -3.34 20.86 -2.99
C ALA A 213 -3.77 21.28 -4.40
N MET A 214 -4.55 22.37 -4.56
CA MET A 214 -5.19 22.75 -5.81
C MET A 214 -4.21 22.80 -6.99
N GLU A 215 -3.10 23.53 -6.85
CA GLU A 215 -2.14 23.69 -7.96
C GLU A 215 -1.48 22.37 -8.37
N ALA A 216 -1.15 21.53 -7.39
CA ALA A 216 -0.55 20.21 -7.65
C ALA A 216 -1.56 19.27 -8.33
N LEU A 217 -2.81 19.24 -7.87
CA LEU A 217 -3.89 18.46 -8.48
C LEU A 217 -4.19 18.92 -9.92
N VAL A 218 -4.21 20.24 -10.16
CA VAL A 218 -4.39 20.81 -11.50
C VAL A 218 -3.24 20.40 -12.44
N SER A 219 -2.02 20.28 -11.92
CA SER A 219 -0.86 19.76 -12.66
C SER A 219 -1.03 18.28 -13.00
N CYS A 220 -1.57 17.47 -12.08
CA CYS A 220 -1.79 16.04 -12.28
C CYS A 220 -2.87 15.71 -13.32
N LEU A 221 -3.70 16.67 -13.75
CA LEU A 221 -4.61 16.47 -14.89
C LEU A 221 -3.88 16.22 -16.21
N GLU A 222 -2.58 16.53 -16.26
CA GLU A 222 -1.69 16.32 -17.42
C GLU A 222 -0.67 15.20 -17.16
N ASP A 223 -0.85 14.40 -16.08
CA ASP A 223 0.04 13.29 -15.75
C ASP A 223 0.03 12.20 -16.84
N GLU A 224 1.17 11.55 -17.05
CA GLU A 224 1.29 10.42 -17.98
C GLU A 224 0.40 9.24 -17.57
N SER A 225 0.24 9.03 -16.25
CA SER A 225 -0.59 7.98 -15.70
C SER A 225 -2.05 8.37 -15.72
N ARG A 226 -2.85 7.58 -16.42
CA ARG A 226 -4.32 7.69 -16.40
C ARG A 226 -4.90 7.59 -14.99
N TYR A 227 -4.27 6.80 -14.12
CA TYR A 227 -4.73 6.63 -12.74
C TYR A 227 -4.51 7.89 -11.91
N VAL A 228 -3.37 8.58 -12.12
CA VAL A 228 -3.09 9.86 -11.48
C VAL A 228 -4.00 10.96 -12.03
N ARG A 229 -4.20 11.04 -13.37
CA ARG A 229 -5.15 11.99 -13.99
C ARG A 229 -6.55 11.82 -13.42
N GLY A 230 -7.04 10.58 -13.36
CA GLY A 230 -8.35 10.27 -12.81
C GLY A 230 -8.49 10.69 -11.35
N ARG A 231 -7.56 10.30 -10.48
CA ARG A 231 -7.59 10.69 -9.05
C ARG A 231 -7.52 12.21 -8.86
N ALA A 232 -6.76 12.92 -9.70
CA ALA A 232 -6.72 14.38 -9.67
C ALA A 232 -8.06 15.00 -10.07
N ALA A 233 -8.70 14.51 -11.14
CA ALA A 233 -10.04 14.95 -11.53
C ALA A 233 -11.08 14.69 -10.42
N GLU A 234 -11.02 13.52 -9.80
CA GLU A 234 -11.90 13.13 -8.68
C GLU A 234 -11.74 14.07 -7.47
N ALA A 235 -10.50 14.40 -7.07
CA ALA A 235 -10.22 15.35 -6.00
C ALA A 235 -10.71 16.77 -6.33
N LEU A 236 -10.49 17.24 -7.56
CA LEU A 236 -10.99 18.54 -8.00
C LEU A 236 -12.52 18.58 -8.07
N GLY A 237 -13.19 17.46 -8.33
CA GLY A 237 -14.63 17.34 -8.26
C GLY A 237 -15.18 17.50 -6.85
N LEU A 238 -14.55 16.84 -5.86
CA LEU A 238 -14.88 17.04 -4.44
C LEU A 238 -14.76 18.51 -4.03
N LEU A 239 -13.68 19.18 -4.47
CA LEU A 239 -13.44 20.59 -4.18
C LEU A 239 -14.43 21.51 -4.92
N ALA A 240 -14.86 21.16 -6.13
CA ALA A 240 -15.86 21.91 -6.90
C ALA A 240 -17.25 21.92 -6.22
N GLY A 241 -17.57 20.91 -5.41
CA GLY A 241 -18.79 20.86 -4.61
C GLY A 241 -18.77 21.76 -3.37
N VAL A 242 -17.65 22.43 -3.07
CA VAL A 242 -17.52 23.34 -1.93
C VAL A 242 -17.85 24.77 -2.38
N ASP A 243 -18.90 25.37 -1.80
CA ASP A 243 -19.41 26.70 -2.17
C ASP A 243 -18.36 27.83 -2.17
N SER A 244 -17.31 27.72 -1.35
CA SER A 244 -16.26 28.75 -1.24
C SER A 244 -15.19 28.69 -2.34
N VAL A 245 -15.24 27.69 -3.23
CA VAL A 245 -14.23 27.48 -4.26
C VAL A 245 -14.67 28.16 -5.55
N GLU A 246 -14.03 29.27 -5.89
CA GLU A 246 -14.45 30.11 -7.02
C GLU A 246 -14.08 29.54 -8.40
N SER A 247 -13.05 28.67 -8.50
CA SER A 247 -12.54 28.23 -9.79
C SER A 247 -11.87 26.85 -9.75
N VAL A 248 -12.37 25.94 -10.59
CA VAL A 248 -11.73 24.69 -11.00
C VAL A 248 -11.42 24.73 -12.50
N PRO A 249 -10.41 24.00 -13.02
CA PRO A 249 -9.95 24.11 -14.41
C PRO A 249 -10.89 23.41 -15.41
N ARG A 250 -12.11 23.95 -15.60
CA ARG A 250 -13.18 23.28 -16.36
C ARG A 250 -12.81 22.88 -17.77
N ALA A 251 -12.06 23.71 -18.49
CA ALA A 251 -11.65 23.38 -19.85
C ALA A 251 -10.75 22.13 -19.90
N ARG A 252 -9.89 21.93 -18.89
CA ARG A 252 -9.06 20.73 -18.77
C ARG A 252 -9.90 19.51 -18.39
N LEU A 253 -10.81 19.66 -17.42
CA LEU A 253 -11.74 18.60 -17.04
C LEU A 253 -12.64 18.17 -18.22
N ASP A 254 -13.16 19.12 -19.00
CA ASP A 254 -13.96 18.84 -20.19
C ASP A 254 -13.18 18.05 -21.24
N ALA A 255 -11.91 18.40 -21.49
CA ALA A 255 -11.05 17.65 -22.40
C ALA A 255 -10.83 16.20 -21.95
N LEU A 256 -10.72 15.96 -20.63
CA LEU A 256 -10.55 14.62 -20.06
C LEU A 256 -11.80 13.74 -20.16
N THR A 257 -12.98 14.29 -20.49
CA THR A 257 -14.19 13.47 -20.73
C THR A 257 -14.10 12.60 -21.99
N ALA A 258 -13.11 12.86 -22.84
CA ALA A 258 -12.80 12.06 -24.03
C ALA A 258 -11.59 11.12 -23.85
N ASP A 259 -11.04 11.03 -22.63
CA ASP A 259 -9.94 10.13 -22.25
C ASP A 259 -10.46 8.70 -21.99
N GLU A 260 -9.64 7.80 -21.46
CA GLU A 260 -10.07 6.44 -21.11
C GLU A 260 -11.12 6.44 -19.98
N GLU A 261 -11.92 5.38 -19.91
CA GLU A 261 -13.10 5.24 -19.04
C GLU A 261 -12.85 5.72 -17.60
N PHE A 262 -11.79 5.25 -16.95
CA PHE A 262 -11.44 5.63 -15.57
C PHE A 262 -11.28 7.15 -15.37
N VAL A 263 -10.67 7.84 -16.34
CA VAL A 263 -10.42 9.28 -16.32
C VAL A 263 -11.68 10.04 -16.72
N ALA A 264 -12.34 9.60 -17.79
CA ALA A 264 -13.53 10.24 -18.34
C ALA A 264 -14.67 10.28 -17.31
N GLU A 265 -14.94 9.19 -16.60
CA GLU A 265 -15.98 9.14 -15.57
C GLU A 265 -15.69 10.12 -14.41
N ARG A 266 -14.42 10.23 -13.98
CA ARG A 266 -14.01 11.14 -12.90
C ARG A 266 -14.03 12.60 -13.31
N ALA A 267 -13.69 12.88 -14.57
CA ALA A 267 -13.84 14.21 -15.15
C ALA A 267 -15.32 14.62 -15.26
N GLN A 268 -16.19 13.70 -15.68
CA GLN A 268 -17.64 13.92 -15.71
C GLN A 268 -18.21 14.18 -14.31
N PHE A 269 -17.78 13.39 -13.31
CA PHE A 269 -18.09 13.64 -11.90
C PHE A 269 -17.67 15.06 -11.48
N ALA A 270 -16.45 15.48 -11.78
CA ALA A 270 -15.99 16.82 -11.39
C ALA A 270 -16.81 17.94 -12.04
N LEU A 271 -17.22 17.78 -13.30
CA LEU A 271 -18.07 18.73 -14.01
C LEU A 271 -19.51 18.75 -13.46
N SER A 272 -20.05 17.62 -13.02
CA SER A 272 -21.39 17.57 -12.41
C SER A 272 -21.42 18.26 -11.05
N GLN A 273 -20.40 18.05 -10.21
CA GLN A 273 -20.23 18.75 -8.94
C GLN A 273 -20.17 20.27 -9.16
N TYR A 274 -19.37 20.71 -10.14
CA TYR A 274 -19.27 22.12 -10.48
C TYR A 274 -20.62 22.74 -10.90
N ARG A 275 -21.45 22.00 -11.65
CA ARG A 275 -22.76 22.49 -12.13
C ARG A 275 -23.83 22.46 -11.04
N GLY A 276 -23.56 21.86 -9.88
CA GLY A 276 -24.57 21.61 -8.85
C GLY A 276 -25.67 20.66 -9.34
N GLU A 277 -25.32 19.68 -10.18
CA GLU A 277 -26.26 18.64 -10.62
C GLU A 277 -26.70 17.77 -9.43
N ASP A 278 -27.91 17.21 -9.50
CA ASP A 278 -28.46 16.40 -8.41
C ASP A 278 -27.57 15.15 -8.18
N PRO A 279 -27.21 14.82 -6.94
CA PRO A 279 -26.48 13.59 -6.61
C PRO A 279 -27.10 12.31 -7.21
N SER A 280 -28.41 12.30 -7.52
CA SER A 280 -29.08 11.18 -8.19
C SER A 280 -28.58 10.90 -9.61
N ASP A 281 -28.05 11.93 -10.28
CA ASP A 281 -27.56 11.87 -11.66
C ASP A 281 -26.03 11.68 -11.73
N ALA A 282 -25.37 11.68 -10.57
CA ALA A 282 -23.92 11.50 -10.47
C ALA A 282 -23.49 10.06 -10.76
N VAL A 283 -22.32 9.90 -11.37
CA VAL A 283 -21.67 8.59 -11.54
C VAL A 283 -21.48 7.94 -10.17
N THR A 284 -22.23 6.86 -9.91
CA THR A 284 -22.23 6.20 -8.62
C THR A 284 -20.89 5.51 -8.33
N GLY A 285 -20.36 5.67 -7.12
CA GLY A 285 -19.13 5.00 -6.70
C GLY A 285 -17.86 5.83 -6.90
N ILE A 286 -17.93 7.03 -7.48
CA ILE A 286 -16.81 7.98 -7.49
C ILE A 286 -16.85 8.82 -6.20
N ALA A 287 -15.67 9.18 -5.69
CA ALA A 287 -15.48 9.96 -4.48
C ALA A 287 -16.11 9.31 -3.22
N THR A 288 -16.01 7.99 -3.13
CA THR A 288 -16.40 7.24 -1.93
C THR A 288 -15.25 6.40 -1.41
N LYS A 289 -15.04 6.44 -0.08
CA LYS A 289 -13.98 5.68 0.59
C LYS A 289 -14.02 4.18 0.25
N ASN A 290 -15.22 3.60 0.16
CA ASN A 290 -15.40 2.18 -0.13
C ASN A 290 -14.96 1.82 -1.56
N ALA A 291 -15.40 2.58 -2.56
CA ALA A 291 -15.01 2.31 -3.95
C ALA A 291 -13.51 2.51 -4.17
N ILE A 292 -12.92 3.53 -3.53
CA ILE A 292 -11.47 3.75 -3.54
C ILE A 292 -10.77 2.52 -2.96
N ARG A 293 -11.15 2.07 -1.75
CA ARG A 293 -10.59 0.88 -1.09
C ARG A 293 -10.64 -0.34 -2.00
N THR A 294 -11.77 -0.59 -2.67
CA THR A 294 -11.95 -1.78 -3.53
C THR A 294 -11.16 -1.72 -4.83
N GLN A 295 -10.98 -0.54 -5.43
CA GLN A 295 -10.28 -0.38 -6.71
C GLN A 295 -8.75 -0.30 -6.56
N THR A 296 -8.25 0.11 -5.39
CA THR A 296 -6.82 0.42 -5.22
C THR A 296 -5.91 -0.77 -5.50
N ALA A 297 -6.28 -1.99 -5.10
CA ALA A 297 -5.45 -3.18 -5.29
C ALA A 297 -5.30 -3.53 -6.79
N ASP A 298 -6.41 -3.55 -7.53
CA ASP A 298 -6.41 -3.85 -8.97
C ASP A 298 -5.62 -2.81 -9.75
N ILE A 299 -5.83 -1.52 -9.46
CA ILE A 299 -5.08 -0.43 -10.10
C ILE A 299 -3.57 -0.54 -9.82
N VAL A 300 -3.17 -0.84 -8.58
CA VAL A 300 -1.75 -1.03 -8.24
C VAL A 300 -1.17 -2.24 -8.98
N SER A 301 -1.96 -3.30 -9.17
CA SER A 301 -1.55 -4.45 -9.98
C SER A 301 -1.31 -4.01 -11.43
N GLU A 302 -2.23 -3.27 -12.03
CA GLU A 302 -2.10 -2.77 -13.39
C GLU A 302 -0.89 -1.83 -13.57
N ILE A 303 -0.63 -0.92 -12.63
CA ILE A 303 0.55 -0.03 -12.68
C ILE A 303 1.86 -0.85 -12.61
N ARG A 304 1.88 -1.95 -11.85
CA ARG A 304 3.07 -2.80 -11.72
C ARG A 304 3.29 -3.72 -12.91
N THR A 305 2.24 -4.07 -13.63
CA THR A 305 2.33 -4.83 -14.87
C THR A 305 2.81 -3.88 -15.97
N PRO A 306 4.05 -4.05 -16.49
CA PRO A 306 4.52 -3.24 -17.60
C PRO A 306 3.54 -3.34 -18.76
N GLU A 307 3.25 -2.22 -19.41
CA GLU A 307 2.59 -2.25 -20.72
C GLU A 307 3.43 -3.14 -21.65
N GLY A 308 2.88 -4.27 -22.05
CA GLY A 308 3.57 -5.26 -22.88
C GLY A 308 4.32 -6.36 -22.12
N GLU A 309 3.96 -6.67 -20.86
CA GLU A 309 4.36 -7.96 -20.27
C GLU A 309 3.72 -9.10 -21.08
N GLY A 310 4.57 -9.84 -21.80
CA GLY A 310 4.11 -10.76 -22.83
C GLY A 310 3.77 -10.06 -24.14
N GLU A 311 4.41 -8.93 -24.50
CA GLU A 311 4.40 -8.34 -25.85
C GLU A 311 5.81 -7.93 -26.29
N CYS A 312 6.06 -7.95 -27.60
CA CYS A 312 7.35 -7.56 -28.15
C CYS A 312 7.53 -6.04 -28.10
N PRO A 313 8.62 -5.52 -27.49
CA PRO A 313 8.83 -4.07 -27.33
C PRO A 313 9.04 -3.32 -28.66
N HIS A 314 9.29 -4.05 -29.75
CA HIS A 314 9.48 -3.47 -31.07
C HIS A 314 8.24 -3.47 -31.95
N CYS A 315 7.25 -4.33 -31.69
CA CYS A 315 6.09 -4.47 -32.58
C CYS A 315 4.75 -4.72 -31.88
N GLY A 316 4.72 -4.78 -30.54
CA GLY A 316 3.50 -5.01 -29.75
C GLY A 316 2.89 -6.40 -29.93
N LEU A 317 3.62 -7.36 -30.53
CA LEU A 317 3.09 -8.71 -30.69
C LEU A 317 3.09 -9.43 -29.35
N SER A 318 1.95 -9.96 -28.92
CA SER A 318 1.87 -10.78 -27.72
C SER A 318 2.74 -12.05 -27.80
N LEU A 319 3.59 -12.26 -26.79
CA LEU A 319 4.57 -13.30 -26.63
C LEU A 319 4.09 -14.32 -25.58
N PRO A 320 4.22 -15.64 -25.86
CA PRO A 320 3.94 -16.67 -24.87
C PRO A 320 5.00 -16.69 -23.76
N ASP A 321 4.65 -17.17 -22.55
CA ASP A 321 5.48 -17.21 -21.33
C ASP A 321 6.90 -17.82 -21.51
N ALA A 322 7.09 -18.66 -22.53
CA ALA A 322 8.39 -19.15 -22.98
C ALA A 322 8.81 -18.44 -24.28
N SER A 323 9.23 -17.18 -24.17
CA SER A 323 9.63 -16.36 -25.30
C SER A 323 10.84 -16.96 -26.04
N PRO A 324 10.76 -17.24 -27.36
CA PRO A 324 11.92 -17.61 -28.17
C PRO A 324 12.95 -16.45 -28.23
N PRO A 325 14.22 -16.68 -28.60
CA PRO A 325 15.26 -15.64 -28.62
C PRO A 325 15.02 -14.52 -29.66
N LEU A 326 14.00 -14.64 -30.52
CA LEU A 326 13.61 -13.67 -31.55
C LEU A 326 12.08 -13.56 -31.58
N CYS A 327 11.56 -12.36 -31.75
CA CYS A 327 10.13 -12.10 -31.88
C CYS A 327 9.58 -12.76 -33.15
N PRO A 328 8.51 -13.59 -33.07
CA PRO A 328 7.92 -14.23 -34.24
C PRO A 328 7.23 -13.25 -35.19
N GLY A 329 6.91 -12.02 -34.75
CA GLY A 329 6.28 -10.99 -35.57
C GLY A 329 7.28 -10.16 -36.37
N CYS A 330 8.24 -9.53 -35.69
CA CYS A 330 9.18 -8.59 -36.32
C CYS A 330 10.60 -9.14 -36.52
N GLY A 331 10.91 -10.33 -35.99
CA GLY A 331 12.24 -10.95 -36.11
C GLY A 331 13.34 -10.29 -35.29
N THR A 332 13.00 -9.33 -34.42
CA THR A 332 13.96 -8.66 -33.53
C THR A 332 14.26 -9.52 -32.30
N PRO A 333 15.50 -9.56 -31.79
CA PRO A 333 15.79 -10.20 -30.51
C PRO A 333 14.89 -9.69 -29.39
N LEU A 334 14.38 -10.64 -28.60
CA LEU A 334 13.55 -10.41 -27.41
C LEU A 334 14.44 -10.30 -26.16
#